data_AF-A0A437SY19-F1
#
_entry.id   AF-A0A437SY19-F1
#
_cell.length_a   1.000
_cell.length_b   1.000
_cell.length_c   1.000
_cell.angle_alpha   90.00
_cell.angle_beta   90.00
_cell.angle_gamma   90.00
#
_symmetry.space_group_name_H-M   'P 1'
#
loop_
_entity.id
_entity.type
_entity.pdbx_description
1 polymer ?
#
loop_
_entity_poly.entity_id
_entity_poly.type
_entity_poly.pdbx_seq_one_letter_code
_entity_poly.pdbx_strand_id
1 'polypeptide(L)'
;MSYWISLVDAEPPHDEIWEGVHCSWNYSNIMDHLPCGWARDWQGKQARDMIKPIWASMAFLTSDPKDFRKFEVDHEKGLGTVEVCNSILKECFDGFSKCPEGIIRID
;
A
#
# COMPACT_ATOMS: atom_id res chain seq x y z
N MET A 1 5.78 13.15 8.28
CA MET A 1 4.54 12.50 8.75
C MET A 1 4.57 11.06 8.26
N SER A 2 3.89 10.14 8.94
CA SER A 2 3.70 8.74 8.54
C SER A 2 2.24 8.36 8.75
N TYR A 3 1.83 7.20 8.25
CA TYR A 3 0.53 6.60 8.48
C TYR A 3 0.67 5.08 8.61
N TRP A 4 -0.38 4.42 9.06
CA TRP A 4 -0.43 2.98 9.26
C TRP A 4 -1.53 2.35 8.41
N ILE A 5 -1.22 1.27 7.69
CA ILE A 5 -2.20 0.52 6.88
C ILE A 5 -2.49 -0.79 7.58
N SER A 6 -3.68 -0.98 8.16
CA SER A 6 -4.08 -2.22 8.85
C SER A 6 -5.40 -2.77 8.34
N LEU A 7 -5.81 -3.94 8.83
CA LEU A 7 -7.14 -4.50 8.59
C LEU A 7 -7.90 -4.64 9.90
N VAL A 8 -9.18 -4.32 9.83
CA VAL A 8 -10.15 -4.58 10.90
C VAL A 8 -11.26 -5.50 10.41
N ASP A 9 -11.92 -6.19 11.32
CA ASP A 9 -13.10 -6.98 11.00
C ASP A 9 -14.23 -6.09 10.44
N ALA A 10 -15.06 -6.65 9.57
CA ALA A 10 -16.20 -5.95 8.97
C ALA A 10 -17.34 -5.74 9.96
N GLU A 11 -17.43 -6.57 11.01
CA GLU A 11 -18.45 -6.46 12.04
C GLU A 11 -17.99 -5.55 13.20
N PRO A 12 -18.89 -4.72 13.77
CA PRO A 12 -18.59 -4.01 15.01
C PRO A 12 -18.22 -5.01 16.12
N PRO A 13 -17.16 -4.75 16.91
CA PRO A 13 -16.52 -3.45 17.14
C PRO A 13 -15.35 -3.09 16.20
N HIS A 14 -15.13 -3.80 15.09
CA HIS A 14 -13.98 -3.62 14.18
C HIS A 14 -12.63 -3.91 14.85
N ASP A 15 -12.50 -5.12 15.40
CA ASP A 15 -11.24 -5.59 15.98
C ASP A 15 -10.15 -5.70 14.91
N GLU A 16 -8.90 -5.41 15.28
CA GLU A 16 -7.76 -5.52 14.37
C GLU A 16 -7.47 -7.00 14.06
N ILE A 17 -7.51 -7.34 12.78
CA ILE A 17 -7.27 -8.71 12.29
C ILE A 17 -5.94 -8.86 11.56
N TRP A 18 -5.30 -7.73 11.22
CA TRP A 18 -3.92 -7.69 10.74
C TRP A 18 -3.26 -6.40 11.21
N GLU A 19 -2.15 -6.55 11.96
CA GLU A 19 -1.39 -5.46 12.57
C GLU A 19 -0.90 -4.42 11.58
N GLY A 20 -0.86 -4.69 10.28
CA GLY A 20 -0.59 -3.66 9.29
C GLY A 20 0.87 -3.42 8.93
N VAL A 21 1.08 -2.35 8.16
CA VAL A 21 2.40 -1.87 7.73
C VAL A 21 2.53 -0.36 7.96
N HIS A 22 3.69 0.05 8.48
CA HIS A 22 4.05 1.46 8.59
C HIS A 22 4.37 2.04 7.21
N CYS A 23 3.77 3.19 6.89
CA CYS A 23 3.99 3.85 5.62
C CYS A 23 4.34 5.33 5.79
N SER A 24 5.26 5.82 4.94
CA SER A 24 5.56 7.25 4.85
C SER A 24 4.71 7.90 3.77
N TRP A 25 4.31 9.16 3.99
CA TRP A 25 3.60 9.94 2.97
C TRP A 25 4.47 10.21 1.73
N ASN A 26 5.79 9.98 1.83
CA ASN A 26 6.74 10.15 0.73
C ASN A 26 6.48 9.18 -0.45
N TYR A 27 5.70 8.10 -0.26
CA TYR A 27 5.37 7.16 -1.34
C TYR A 27 4.10 7.54 -2.11
N SER A 28 3.36 8.57 -1.68
CA SER A 28 2.12 9.03 -2.33
C SER A 28 2.33 9.32 -3.81
N ASN A 29 3.37 10.10 -4.16
CA ASN A 29 3.70 10.44 -5.54
C ASN A 29 3.91 9.21 -6.44
N ILE A 30 4.50 8.13 -5.94
CA ILE A 30 4.66 6.89 -6.71
C ILE A 30 3.30 6.19 -6.81
N MET A 31 2.62 5.99 -5.68
CA MET A 31 1.35 5.26 -5.60
C MET A 31 0.22 5.91 -6.42
N ASP A 32 0.21 7.24 -6.54
CA ASP A 32 -0.74 8.00 -7.37
C ASP A 32 -0.66 7.62 -8.86
N HIS A 33 0.49 7.11 -9.30
CA HIS A 33 0.73 6.68 -10.67
C HIS A 33 0.62 5.16 -10.86
N LEU A 34 0.23 4.42 -9.81
CA LEU A 34 0.07 2.99 -9.84
C LEU A 34 -1.41 2.58 -9.92
N PRO A 35 -1.72 1.38 -10.46
CA PRO A 35 -3.08 0.85 -10.48
C PRO A 35 -3.80 0.80 -9.12
N CYS A 36 -3.08 0.65 -8.02
CA CYS A 36 -3.65 0.67 -6.68
C CYS A 36 -4.12 2.07 -6.25
N GLY A 37 -3.62 3.13 -6.88
CA GLY A 37 -3.81 4.50 -6.44
C GLY A 37 -3.19 4.75 -5.06
N TRP A 38 -3.52 5.89 -4.48
CA TRP A 38 -3.02 6.28 -3.17
C TRP A 38 -3.63 5.48 -2.04
N ALA A 39 -2.82 5.07 -1.05
CA ALA A 39 -3.26 4.27 0.10
C ALA A 39 -4.41 4.91 0.89
N ARG A 40 -4.49 6.24 0.94
CA ARG A 40 -5.58 6.95 1.63
C ARG A 40 -6.95 6.64 1.00
N ASP A 41 -6.99 6.39 -0.31
CA ASP A 41 -8.21 6.05 -1.04
C ASP A 41 -8.64 4.60 -0.82
N TRP A 42 -7.87 3.83 -0.04
CA TRP A 42 -8.20 2.46 0.33
C TRP A 42 -9.02 2.38 1.62
N GLN A 43 -9.03 3.45 2.42
CA GLN A 43 -9.78 3.54 3.67
C GLN A 43 -11.22 3.06 3.49
N GLY A 44 -11.63 2.09 4.30
CA GLY A 44 -12.98 1.55 4.31
C GLY A 44 -13.31 0.57 3.17
N LYS A 45 -12.38 0.32 2.23
CA LYS A 45 -12.54 -0.74 1.23
C LYS A 45 -12.24 -2.11 1.84
N GLN A 46 -12.78 -3.15 1.22
CA GLN A 46 -12.40 -4.52 1.58
C GLN A 46 -11.05 -4.88 0.98
N ALA A 47 -10.26 -5.63 1.74
CA ALA A 47 -8.94 -6.11 1.34
C ALA A 47 -8.96 -6.81 -0.03
N ARG A 48 -9.97 -7.67 -0.27
CA ARG A 48 -10.16 -8.39 -1.55
C ARG A 48 -10.22 -7.48 -2.77
N ASP A 49 -10.78 -6.29 -2.63
CA ASP A 49 -10.93 -5.35 -3.75
C ASP A 49 -9.57 -4.72 -4.13
N MET A 50 -8.64 -4.70 -3.18
CA MET A 50 -7.31 -4.12 -3.34
C MET A 50 -6.23 -5.13 -3.74
N ILE A 51 -6.45 -6.44 -3.56
CA ILE A 51 -5.47 -7.49 -3.91
C ILE A 51 -5.01 -7.37 -5.37
N LYS A 52 -5.95 -7.32 -6.33
CA LYS A 52 -5.61 -7.28 -7.75
C LYS A 52 -4.94 -5.95 -8.17
N PRO A 53 -5.43 -4.76 -7.76
CA PRO A 53 -4.73 -3.51 -7.99
C PRO A 53 -3.32 -3.46 -7.40
N ILE A 54 -3.11 -3.96 -6.18
CA ILE A 54 -1.79 -4.00 -5.53
C ILE A 54 -0.84 -4.92 -6.30
N TRP A 55 -1.28 -6.13 -6.64
CA TRP A 55 -0.47 -7.05 -7.43
C TRP A 55 -0.04 -6.47 -8.78
N ALA A 56 -0.98 -5.83 -9.49
CA ALA A 56 -0.68 -5.14 -10.75
C ALA A 56 0.37 -4.03 -10.54
N SER A 57 0.23 -3.26 -9.46
CA SER A 57 1.15 -2.18 -9.12
C SER A 57 2.57 -2.68 -8.83
N MET A 58 2.71 -3.77 -8.08
CA MET A 58 4.01 -4.43 -7.85
C MET A 58 4.64 -4.91 -9.16
N ALA A 59 3.83 -5.47 -10.07
CA ALA A 59 4.30 -5.90 -11.38
C ALA A 59 4.84 -4.72 -12.20
N PHE A 60 4.14 -3.57 -12.24
CA PHE A 60 4.60 -2.35 -12.90
C PHE A 60 5.91 -1.81 -12.32
N LEU A 61 6.02 -1.75 -10.99
CA LEU A 61 7.27 -1.30 -10.34
C LEU A 61 8.44 -2.23 -10.66
N THR A 62 8.19 -3.53 -10.86
CA THR A 62 9.23 -4.52 -11.15
C THR A 62 9.61 -4.53 -12.63
N SER A 63 8.65 -4.36 -13.55
CA SER A 63 8.91 -4.36 -15.00
C SER A 63 9.60 -3.07 -15.43
N ASP A 64 9.13 -1.92 -14.95
CA ASP A 64 9.52 -0.61 -15.47
C ASP A 64 9.94 0.36 -14.34
N PRO A 65 10.88 -0.02 -13.44
CA PRO A 65 11.24 0.80 -12.28
C PRO A 65 11.75 2.20 -12.66
N LYS A 66 12.38 2.34 -13.83
CA LYS A 66 12.93 3.62 -14.30
C LYS A 66 11.86 4.67 -14.55
N ASP A 67 10.66 4.25 -14.95
CA ASP A 67 9.56 5.17 -15.25
C ASP A 67 8.96 5.79 -13.98
N PHE A 68 9.15 5.11 -12.85
CA PHE A 68 8.69 5.56 -11.53
C PHE A 68 9.77 6.27 -10.71
N ARG A 69 11.05 6.11 -11.05
CA ARG A 69 12.16 6.81 -10.37
C ARG A 69 12.02 8.34 -10.38
N LYS A 70 11.38 8.89 -11.41
CA LYS A 70 11.11 10.34 -11.52
C LYS A 70 10.12 10.86 -10.47
N PHE A 71 9.41 9.97 -9.79
CA PHE A 71 8.47 10.29 -8.71
C PHE A 71 9.07 10.04 -7.32
N GLU A 72 10.32 9.59 -7.24
CA GLU A 72 11.03 9.47 -5.97
C GLU A 72 11.29 10.85 -5.37
N VAL A 73 11.21 10.95 -4.04
CA VAL A 73 11.34 12.24 -3.33
C VAL A 73 12.80 12.59 -3.11
N ASP A 74 13.60 11.65 -2.59
CA ASP A 74 15.02 11.84 -2.34
C ASP A 74 15.73 10.49 -2.37
N HIS A 75 16.38 10.20 -3.51
CA HIS A 75 17.11 8.95 -3.69
C HIS A 75 18.34 8.86 -2.78
N GLU A 76 19.03 9.97 -2.51
CA GLU A 76 20.25 10.00 -1.69
C GLU A 76 19.96 9.71 -0.21
N LYS A 77 18.77 10.07 0.25
CA LYS A 77 18.29 9.77 1.61
C LYS A 77 17.41 8.52 1.69
N GLY A 78 17.20 7.81 0.58
CA GLY A 78 16.33 6.63 0.54
C GLY A 78 14.87 6.92 0.86
N LEU A 79 14.38 8.13 0.61
CA LEU A 79 13.03 8.56 0.92
C LEU A 79 12.14 8.47 -0.32
N GLY A 80 11.02 7.74 -0.21
CA GLY A 80 10.07 7.66 -1.31
C GLY A 80 10.59 6.85 -2.49
N THR A 81 11.42 5.82 -2.28
CA THR A 81 12.01 5.03 -3.36
C THR A 81 11.05 3.99 -3.92
N VAL A 82 11.25 3.60 -5.19
CA VAL A 82 10.51 2.51 -5.84
C VAL A 82 10.65 1.19 -5.09
N GLU A 83 11.85 0.89 -4.59
CA GLU A 83 12.12 -0.35 -3.85
C GLU A 83 11.29 -0.45 -2.58
N VAL A 84 11.29 0.62 -1.77
CA VAL A 84 10.54 0.62 -0.51
C VAL A 84 9.04 0.65 -0.77
N CYS A 85 8.58 1.40 -1.79
CA CYS A 85 7.19 1.37 -2.22
C CYS A 85 6.76 -0.06 -2.59
N ASN A 86 7.59 -0.81 -3.33
CA ASN A 86 7.29 -2.18 -3.70
C ASN A 86 7.26 -3.13 -2.48
N SER A 87 8.15 -2.93 -1.50
CA SER A 87 8.12 -3.69 -0.23
C SER A 87 6.82 -3.47 0.53
N ILE A 88 6.37 -2.22 0.66
CA ILE A 88 5.11 -1.88 1.33
C ILE A 88 3.91 -2.52 0.62
N LEU A 89 3.88 -2.45 -0.72
CA LEU A 89 2.83 -3.08 -1.51
C LEU A 89 2.82 -4.61 -1.35
N LYS A 90 4.00 -5.23 -1.25
CA LYS A 90 4.12 -6.67 -1.00
C LYS A 90 3.56 -7.05 0.37
N GLU A 91 3.90 -6.31 1.42
CA GLU A 91 3.37 -6.55 2.76
C GLU A 91 1.85 -6.38 2.82
N CYS A 92 1.32 -5.34 2.17
CA CYS A 92 -0.13 -5.16 2.02
C CYS A 92 -0.76 -6.34 1.26
N PHE A 93 -0.16 -6.79 0.16
CA PHE A 93 -0.66 -7.93 -0.61
C PHE A 93 -0.72 -9.20 0.25
N ASP A 94 0.33 -9.49 1.02
CA ASP A 94 0.40 -10.65 1.89
C ASP A 94 -0.63 -10.57 3.03
N GLY A 95 -0.80 -9.40 3.65
CA GLY A 95 -1.83 -9.15 4.67
C GLY A 95 -3.25 -9.28 4.11
N PHE A 96 -3.52 -8.64 2.99
CA PHE A 96 -4.84 -8.60 2.36
C PHE A 96 -5.25 -9.97 1.80
N SER A 97 -4.29 -10.76 1.33
CA SER A 97 -4.55 -12.12 0.86
C SER A 97 -4.85 -13.10 2.00
N LYS A 98 -4.35 -12.84 3.22
CA LYS A 98 -4.65 -13.66 4.41
C LYS A 98 -6.02 -13.36 5.01
N CYS A 99 -6.44 -12.09 4.95
CA CYS A 99 -7.72 -11.61 5.50
C CYS A 99 -8.52 -10.82 4.45
N PRO A 100 -8.96 -11.46 3.34
CA PRO A 100 -9.58 -10.76 2.21
C PRO A 100 -10.93 -10.09 2.52
N GLU A 101 -11.62 -10.54 3.56
CA GLU A 101 -12.85 -9.96 4.11
C GLU A 101 -12.63 -8.71 4.97
N GLY A 102 -11.39 -8.47 5.41
CA GLY A 102 -11.04 -7.33 6.26
C GLY A 102 -11.31 -5.98 5.62
N ILE A 103 -11.64 -4.99 6.44
CA ILE A 103 -11.78 -3.59 6.05
C ILE A 103 -10.45 -2.88 6.28
N ILE A 104 -9.98 -2.16 5.27
CA ILE A 104 -8.72 -1.42 5.33
C ILE A 104 -8.89 -0.17 6.20
N ARG A 105 -8.00 0.01 7.18
CA ARG A 105 -7.90 1.20 8.02
C ARG A 105 -6.56 1.90 7.80
N ILE A 106 -6.60 3.22 7.70
CA ILE A 106 -5.49 4.13 7.48
C ILE A 106 -5.44 5.12 8.64
N ASP A 107 -4.44 4.99 9.51
CA ASP A 107 -4.26 5.82 10.73
C ASP A 107 -3.09 6.81 10.59
#